data_AF-A0A7J8VR21-F1
#
_entry.id   AF-A0A7J8VR21-F1
#
_cell.length_a   1.000
_cell.length_b   1.000
_cell.length_c   1.000
_cell.angle_alpha   90.00
_cell.angle_beta   90.00
_cell.angle_gamma   90.00
#
_symmetry.space_group_name_H-M   'P 1'
#
loop_
_entity.id
_entity.type
_entity.pdbx_description
1 polymer ?
#
loop_
_entity_poly.entity_id
_entity_poly.type
_entity_poly.pdbx_seq_one_letter_code
_entity_poly.pdbx_strand_id
1 'polypeptide(L)'
;MAAPTPSPTAVSLKLLIDPIAHRVLFAEATKDFVDFLFNIMSLPVGTVIRLLNKQGTAGCIGNIYDSIENLSESYMLKASGKDILLKPMVMNYSANVAPLLPIMEFSKCTKLYRCCGKYVTNHQSTRCPCCFKSMNNNLTFLDTTNKAPKLGEAGFVKGVIPYVVMDDIYDYG
;
A
#
# COMPACT_ATOMS: atom_id res chain seq x y z
N MET A 1 16.08 -2.77 29.90
CA MET A 1 16.80 -2.84 28.61
C MET A 1 16.07 -1.95 27.62
N ALA A 2 16.68 -0.82 27.22
CA ALA A 2 16.09 0.08 26.23
C ALA A 2 16.16 -0.58 24.84
N ALA A 3 15.06 -0.53 24.09
CA ALA A 3 15.04 -1.01 22.71
C ALA A 3 16.00 -0.15 21.86
N PRO A 4 16.74 -0.74 20.90
CA PRO A 4 17.58 0.02 20.00
C PRO A 4 16.72 1.02 19.22
N THR A 5 17.05 2.30 19.33
CA THR A 5 16.48 3.37 18.49
C THR A 5 16.82 3.10 17.03
N PRO A 6 15.84 3.00 16.11
CA PRO A 6 16.12 2.82 14.70
C PRO A 6 16.86 4.06 14.18
N SER A 7 18.05 3.86 13.59
CA SER A 7 18.77 4.92 12.88
C SER A 7 17.97 5.34 11.64
N PRO A 8 17.89 6.63 11.30
CA PRO A 8 17.19 7.07 10.10
C PRO A 8 17.80 6.42 8.86
N THR A 9 16.99 5.63 8.15
CA THR A 9 17.39 5.00 6.89
C THR A 9 17.44 6.07 5.80
N ALA A 10 18.66 6.43 5.38
CA ALA A 10 18.83 7.34 4.26
C ALA A 10 18.47 6.63 2.96
N VAL A 11 17.47 7.14 2.26
CA VAL A 11 17.09 6.67 0.92
C VAL A 11 18.03 7.31 -0.11
N SER A 12 18.53 6.53 -1.06
CA SER A 12 19.44 7.02 -2.11
C SER A 12 18.98 6.59 -3.50
N LEU A 13 19.28 7.43 -4.48
CA LEU A 13 18.98 7.24 -5.90
C LEU A 13 20.20 7.70 -6.70
N LYS A 14 20.72 6.86 -7.60
CA LYS A 14 21.79 7.27 -8.53
C LYS A 14 21.18 7.59 -9.88
N LEU A 15 21.59 8.70 -10.47
CA LEU A 15 21.10 9.14 -11.78
C LEU A 15 22.24 9.04 -12.79
N LEU A 16 21.96 8.44 -13.95
CA LEU A 16 22.79 8.64 -15.13
C LEU A 16 22.23 9.81 -15.93
N ILE A 17 23.06 10.83 -16.16
CA ILE A 17 22.67 12.08 -16.82
C ILE A 17 23.46 12.21 -18.11
N ASP A 18 22.76 12.55 -19.20
CA ASP A 18 23.38 13.08 -20.41
C ASP A 18 23.56 14.60 -20.23
N PRO A 19 24.81 15.08 -20.08
CA PRO A 19 25.06 16.50 -19.84
C PRO A 19 24.89 17.36 -21.10
N ILE A 20 24.92 16.75 -22.29
CA ILE A 20 24.75 17.45 -23.57
C ILE A 20 23.27 17.65 -23.85
N ALA A 21 22.48 16.58 -23.70
CA ALA A 21 21.03 16.64 -23.90
C ALA A 21 20.27 17.16 -22.66
N HIS A 22 20.97 17.44 -21.56
CA HIS A 22 20.40 17.87 -20.28
C HIS A 22 19.24 16.97 -19.78
N ARG A 23 19.39 15.64 -19.92
CA ARG A 23 18.35 14.68 -19.51
C ARG A 23 18.88 13.57 -18.62
N VAL A 24 17.99 12.98 -17.82
CA VAL A 24 18.25 11.73 -17.09
C VAL A 24 18.01 10.56 -18.04
N LEU A 25 18.99 9.67 -18.18
CA LEU A 25 18.89 8.47 -19.02
C LEU A 25 18.22 7.32 -18.26
N PHE A 26 18.65 7.09 -17.01
CA PHE A 26 17.99 6.16 -16.10
C PHE A 26 18.40 6.47 -14.65
N ALA A 27 17.61 5.93 -13.72
CA ALA A 27 17.90 5.99 -12.30
C ALA A 27 18.08 4.57 -11.72
N GLU A 28 19.15 4.37 -10.95
CA GLU A 28 19.37 3.17 -10.15
C GLU A 28 18.83 3.41 -8.73
N ALA A 29 17.77 2.69 -8.36
CA ALA A 29 17.07 2.79 -7.10
C ALA A 29 17.38 1.60 -6.19
N THR A 30 17.56 1.89 -4.90
CA THR A 30 17.66 0.84 -3.88
C THR A 30 16.28 0.31 -3.52
N LYS A 31 16.24 -0.88 -2.90
CA LYS A 31 15.00 -1.45 -2.35
C LYS A 31 14.22 -0.45 -1.49
N ASP A 32 14.90 0.31 -0.64
CA ASP A 32 14.24 1.25 0.28
C ASP A 32 13.52 2.38 -0.46
N PHE A 33 14.08 2.85 -1.59
CA PHE A 33 13.42 3.84 -2.45
C PHE A 33 12.17 3.26 -3.11
N VAL A 34 12.26 2.05 -3.65
CA VAL A 34 11.13 1.41 -4.33
C VAL A 34 10.01 1.05 -3.34
N ASP A 35 10.36 0.55 -2.15
CA ASP A 35 9.39 0.30 -1.09
C ASP A 35 8.73 1.59 -0.59
N PHE A 36 9.47 2.69 -0.50
CA PHE A 36 8.88 4.01 -0.21
C PHE A 36 7.87 4.43 -1.28
N LEU A 37 8.22 4.29 -2.56
CA LEU A 37 7.31 4.61 -3.65
C LEU A 37 6.06 3.72 -3.63
N PHE A 38 6.23 2.43 -3.37
CA PHE A 38 5.13 1.47 -3.31
C PHE A 38 4.23 1.70 -2.10
N ASN A 39 4.78 2.18 -0.98
CA ASN A 39 3.97 2.66 0.14
C ASN A 39 3.08 3.84 -0.25
N ILE A 40 3.53 4.76 -1.12
CA ILE A 40 2.66 5.82 -1.63
C ILE A 40 1.52 5.23 -2.46
N MET A 41 1.81 4.20 -3.26
CA MET A 41 0.80 3.53 -4.10
C MET A 41 -0.20 2.69 -3.30
N SER A 42 0.21 2.11 -2.17
CA SER A 42 -0.67 1.37 -1.27
C SER A 42 -1.64 2.26 -0.47
N LEU A 43 -1.42 3.57 -0.47
CA LEU A 43 -2.40 4.55 0.00
C LEU A 43 -3.58 4.65 -0.98
N PRO A 44 -4.70 5.31 -0.62
CA PRO A 44 -5.82 5.54 -1.55
C PRO A 44 -5.42 6.23 -2.87
N VAL A 45 -4.19 6.73 -2.98
CA VAL A 45 -3.56 7.22 -4.21
C VAL A 45 -3.62 6.17 -5.32
N GLY A 46 -3.28 4.89 -5.07
CA GLY A 46 -3.39 3.84 -6.08
C GLY A 46 -4.83 3.66 -6.59
N THR A 47 -5.82 3.86 -5.71
CA THR A 47 -7.24 3.87 -6.11
C THR A 47 -7.59 5.10 -6.95
N VAL A 48 -7.09 6.30 -6.60
CA VAL A 48 -7.31 7.51 -7.41
C VAL A 48 -6.74 7.35 -8.80
N ILE A 49 -5.51 6.86 -8.91
CA ILE A 49 -4.85 6.67 -10.20
C ILE A 49 -5.61 5.66 -11.04
N ARG A 50 -6.07 4.54 -10.47
CA ARG A 50 -6.94 3.60 -11.18
C ARG A 50 -8.22 4.24 -11.71
N LEU A 51 -8.79 5.21 -10.99
CA LEU A 51 -9.98 5.95 -11.43
C LEU A 51 -9.63 7.00 -12.51
N LEU A 52 -8.50 7.70 -12.38
CA LEU A 52 -8.01 8.72 -13.31
C LEU A 52 -7.43 8.13 -14.61
N ASN A 53 -6.81 6.95 -14.57
CA ASN A 53 -6.28 6.25 -15.75
C ASN A 53 -7.40 5.94 -16.75
N LYS A 54 -8.63 5.70 -16.28
CA LYS A 54 -9.80 5.55 -17.16
C LYS A 54 -10.16 6.81 -17.95
N GLN A 55 -9.67 7.97 -17.52
CA GLN A 55 -9.94 9.27 -18.11
C GLN A 55 -8.71 9.85 -18.83
N GLY A 56 -7.57 9.16 -18.81
CA GLY A 56 -6.33 9.61 -19.45
C GLY A 56 -5.62 10.76 -18.72
N THR A 57 -5.89 10.99 -17.43
CA THR A 57 -5.48 12.20 -16.69
C THR A 57 -4.46 11.97 -15.57
N ALA A 58 -3.90 10.77 -15.44
CA ALA A 58 -3.01 10.46 -14.31
C ALA A 58 -1.54 10.89 -14.48
N GLY A 59 -1.14 11.40 -15.65
CA GLY A 59 0.23 11.88 -15.88
C GLY A 59 1.31 10.86 -15.50
N CYS A 60 2.43 11.33 -14.91
CA CYS A 60 3.56 10.48 -14.54
C CYS A 60 3.22 9.42 -13.48
N ILE A 61 2.21 9.66 -12.64
CA ILE A 61 1.81 8.69 -11.61
C ILE A 61 0.99 7.54 -12.21
N GLY A 62 0.33 7.77 -13.35
CA GLY A 62 -0.25 6.71 -14.19
C GLY A 62 0.82 5.76 -14.72
N ASN A 63 1.95 6.29 -15.21
CA ASN A 63 3.07 5.47 -15.67
C ASN A 63 3.64 4.58 -14.56
N ILE A 64 3.68 5.07 -13.33
CA ILE A 64 4.11 4.28 -12.16
C ILE A 64 3.11 3.15 -11.88
N TYR A 65 1.81 3.43 -11.95
CA TYR A 65 0.76 2.41 -11.79
C TYR A 65 0.89 1.32 -12.85
N ASP A 66 1.02 1.70 -14.12
CA ASP A 66 1.16 0.78 -15.24
C ASP A 66 2.46 -0.03 -15.13
N SER A 67 3.54 0.59 -14.66
CA SER A 67 4.81 -0.10 -14.37
C SER A 67 4.63 -1.19 -13.30
N ILE A 68 3.89 -0.91 -12.22
CA ILE A 68 3.61 -1.91 -11.16
C ILE A 68 2.72 -3.03 -11.69
N GLU A 69 1.73 -2.70 -12.53
CA GLU A 69 0.87 -3.70 -13.18
C GLU A 69 1.68 -4.65 -14.06
N ASN A 70 2.65 -4.13 -14.81
CA ASN A 70 3.50 -4.91 -15.71
C ASN A 70 4.76 -5.52 -15.06
N LEU A 71 5.13 -5.12 -13.84
CA LEU A 71 6.34 -5.59 -13.15
C LEU A 71 6.28 -7.10 -12.90
N SER A 72 7.32 -7.88 -13.22
CA SER A 72 7.29 -9.32 -12.95
C SER A 72 7.15 -9.63 -11.45
N GLU A 73 6.32 -10.62 -11.11
CA GLU A 73 6.16 -11.10 -9.73
C GLU A 73 7.46 -11.61 -9.12
N SER A 74 8.46 -11.96 -9.94
CA SER A 74 9.79 -12.35 -9.48
C SER A 74 10.50 -11.27 -8.67
N TYR A 75 10.14 -9.99 -8.86
CA TYR A 75 10.69 -8.86 -8.12
C TYR A 75 9.94 -8.57 -6.82
N MET A 76 8.74 -9.12 -6.65
CA MET A 76 7.88 -8.94 -5.48
C MET A 76 8.23 -9.94 -4.37
N LEU A 77 8.01 -9.54 -3.13
CA LEU A 77 7.93 -10.45 -2.00
C LEU A 77 6.58 -11.17 -2.03
N LYS A 78 6.57 -12.50 -1.87
CA LYS A 78 5.37 -13.36 -2.00
C LYS A 78 4.18 -12.95 -1.13
N ALA A 79 4.43 -12.25 -0.01
CA ALA A 79 3.37 -11.77 0.89
C ALA A 79 2.67 -10.49 0.39
N SER A 80 3.27 -9.79 -0.57
CA SER A 80 2.87 -8.47 -1.03
C SER A 80 2.32 -8.57 -2.46
N GLY A 81 1.08 -9.06 -2.60
CA GLY A 81 0.44 -9.15 -3.91
C GLY A 81 0.23 -7.76 -4.54
N LYS A 82 0.37 -7.66 -5.87
CA LYS A 82 0.18 -6.39 -6.61
C LYS A 82 -1.17 -5.72 -6.36
N ASP A 83 -2.21 -6.50 -6.08
CA ASP A 83 -3.53 -5.96 -5.77
C ASP A 83 -3.52 -5.03 -4.55
N ILE A 84 -2.60 -5.21 -3.59
CA ILE A 84 -2.46 -4.28 -2.45
C ILE A 84 -1.98 -2.89 -2.91
N LEU A 85 -1.21 -2.83 -4.01
CA LEU A 85 -0.67 -1.59 -4.58
C LEU A 85 -1.63 -0.96 -5.62
N LEU A 86 -2.23 -1.80 -6.46
CA LEU A 86 -3.07 -1.38 -7.58
C LEU A 86 -4.54 -1.20 -7.17
N LYS A 87 -4.97 -1.94 -6.13
CA LYS A 87 -6.34 -1.97 -5.64
C LYS A 87 -6.37 -1.96 -4.11
N PRO A 88 -5.69 -1.01 -3.44
CA PRO A 88 -5.62 -0.99 -1.99
C PRO A 88 -7.03 -0.98 -1.39
N MET A 89 -7.34 -2.02 -0.61
CA MET A 89 -8.57 -2.09 0.15
C MET A 89 -8.35 -1.31 1.44
N VAL A 90 -8.94 -0.12 1.52
CA VAL A 90 -8.81 0.72 2.72
C VAL A 90 -9.73 0.17 3.80
N MET A 91 -9.17 -0.59 4.75
CA MET A 91 -9.87 -0.91 6.00
C MET A 91 -9.51 0.12 7.06
N ASN A 92 -10.46 1.01 7.36
CA ASN A 92 -10.25 2.06 8.35
C ASN A 92 -10.51 1.52 9.77
N TYR A 93 -9.47 0.93 10.39
CA TYR A 93 -9.52 0.52 11.80
C TYR A 93 -9.29 1.69 12.78
N SER A 94 -8.91 2.87 12.29
CA SER A 94 -8.63 4.05 13.11
C SER A 94 -9.81 5.01 13.11
N ALA A 95 -10.28 5.39 14.29
CA ALA A 95 -11.49 6.20 14.44
C ALA A 95 -11.36 7.64 13.89
N ASN A 96 -10.16 8.14 13.53
CA ASN A 96 -9.94 9.58 13.35
C ASN A 96 -9.00 10.00 12.20
N VAL A 97 -8.72 9.15 11.21
CA VAL A 97 -7.97 9.63 10.02
C VAL A 97 -8.98 10.24 9.04
N ALA A 98 -8.93 11.57 8.90
CA ALA A 98 -9.70 12.27 7.87
C ALA A 98 -9.30 11.70 6.50
N PRO A 99 -10.25 11.22 5.68
CA PRO A 99 -9.92 10.69 4.37
C PRO A 99 -9.40 11.83 3.49
N LEU A 100 -8.25 11.61 2.86
CA LEU A 100 -7.66 12.54 1.88
C LEU A 100 -8.55 12.73 0.63
N LEU A 101 -9.59 11.89 0.44
CA LEU A 101 -10.43 11.86 -0.75
C LEU A 101 -11.91 11.61 -0.40
N PRO A 102 -12.88 12.31 -1.00
CA PRO A 102 -14.32 12.12 -0.71
C PRO A 102 -14.97 10.85 -1.28
N ILE A 103 -14.28 10.06 -2.12
CA ILE A 103 -14.93 9.13 -3.07
C ILE A 103 -14.88 7.65 -2.65
N MET A 104 -14.09 7.27 -1.64
CA MET A 104 -14.18 5.91 -1.11
C MET A 104 -15.23 5.87 0.00
N GLU A 105 -16.16 4.92 -0.06
CA GLU A 105 -16.97 4.57 1.11
C GLU A 105 -16.04 3.98 2.17
N PHE A 106 -15.40 4.86 2.94
CA PHE A 106 -14.65 4.46 4.12
C PHE A 106 -15.67 3.93 5.10
N SER A 107 -15.71 2.60 5.24
CA SER A 107 -16.35 1.99 6.39
C SER A 107 -15.60 2.50 7.61
N LYS A 108 -16.19 3.51 8.30
CA LYS A 108 -15.79 3.92 9.65
C LYS A 108 -15.55 2.65 10.44
N CYS A 109 -14.50 2.60 11.27
CA CYS A 109 -14.22 1.49 12.18
C CYS A 109 -15.53 1.09 12.87
N THR A 110 -16.18 0.08 12.31
CA THR A 110 -17.58 -0.14 12.60
C THR A 110 -17.54 -0.99 13.83
N LYS A 111 -18.11 -0.50 14.93
CA LYS A 111 -18.21 -1.30 16.16
C LYS A 111 -18.69 -2.68 15.76
N LEU A 112 -17.83 -3.68 15.95
CA LEU A 112 -18.14 -5.05 15.56
C LEU A 112 -18.78 -5.72 16.76
N TYR A 113 -19.99 -6.23 16.59
CA TYR A 113 -20.69 -6.94 17.64
C TYR A 113 -20.63 -8.43 17.38
N ARG A 114 -20.26 -9.21 18.39
CA ARG A 114 -20.17 -10.68 18.31
C ARG A 114 -21.29 -11.36 19.08
N CYS A 115 -21.76 -12.51 18.58
CA CYS A 115 -22.62 -13.42 19.33
C CYS A 115 -22.29 -14.89 19.05
N CYS A 116 -22.54 -15.76 20.04
CA CYS A 116 -22.36 -17.21 19.97
C CYS A 116 -20.96 -17.68 19.54
N GLY A 117 -19.94 -16.81 19.62
CA GLY A 117 -18.58 -17.10 19.16
C GLY A 117 -18.43 -17.27 17.63
N LYS A 118 -19.51 -17.17 16.85
CA LYS A 118 -19.53 -17.51 15.41
C LYS A 118 -20.01 -16.38 14.51
N TYR A 119 -20.88 -15.51 15.00
CA TYR A 119 -21.50 -14.45 14.19
C TYR A 119 -20.95 -13.09 14.60
N VAL A 120 -20.68 -12.25 13.59
CA VAL A 120 -20.20 -10.87 13.75
C VAL A 120 -21.06 -9.96 12.88
N THR A 121 -21.40 -8.78 13.37
CA THR A 121 -22.11 -7.74 12.62
C THR A 121 -21.47 -6.38 12.89
N ASN A 122 -21.73 -5.42 12.01
CA ASN A 122 -21.42 -4.02 12.18
C ASN A 122 -22.63 -3.18 12.67
N HIS A 123 -23.81 -3.78 12.83
CA HIS A 123 -25.03 -3.12 13.31
C HIS A 123 -25.42 -3.55 14.72
N GLN A 124 -25.48 -2.60 15.64
CA GLN A 124 -25.97 -2.84 17.00
C GLN A 124 -27.39 -3.42 16.95
N SER A 125 -27.69 -4.34 17.85
CA SER A 125 -29.01 -4.95 17.98
C SER A 125 -29.47 -5.84 16.82
N THR A 126 -28.57 -6.18 15.87
CA THR A 126 -28.84 -7.24 14.90
C THR A 126 -29.19 -8.54 15.64
N ARG A 127 -30.20 -9.28 15.17
CA ARG A 127 -30.53 -10.60 15.73
C ARG A 127 -29.54 -11.65 15.25
N CYS A 128 -28.93 -12.36 16.20
CA CYS A 128 -28.06 -13.49 15.91
C CYS A 128 -28.87 -14.66 15.32
N PRO A 129 -28.49 -15.22 14.16
CA PRO A 129 -29.18 -16.39 13.57
C PRO A 129 -29.15 -17.65 14.46
N CYS A 130 -28.18 -17.77 15.37
CA CYS A 130 -28.01 -18.95 16.20
C CYS A 130 -28.86 -18.95 17.48
N CYS A 131 -29.05 -17.79 18.12
CA CYS A 131 -29.73 -17.71 19.42
C CYS A 131 -30.85 -16.67 19.47
N PHE A 132 -31.11 -15.98 18.37
CA PHE A 132 -32.09 -14.89 18.21
C PHE A 132 -31.92 -13.72 19.20
N LYS A 133 -30.82 -13.67 19.96
CA LYS A 133 -30.49 -12.56 20.86
C LYS A 133 -29.93 -11.37 20.08
N SER A 134 -30.16 -10.19 20.64
CA SER A 134 -29.59 -8.92 20.20
C SER A 134 -28.06 -8.94 20.33
N MET A 135 -27.34 -8.68 19.24
CA MET A 135 -25.87 -8.61 19.27
C MET A 135 -25.41 -7.23 19.73
N ASN A 136 -25.02 -7.13 21.00
CA ASN A 136 -24.60 -5.88 21.66
C ASN A 136 -23.17 -5.93 22.22
N ASN A 137 -22.49 -7.07 22.14
CA ASN A 137 -21.15 -7.25 22.70
C ASN A 137 -20.09 -6.74 21.71
N ASN A 138 -19.50 -5.57 22.00
CA ASN A 138 -18.49 -4.96 21.15
C ASN A 138 -17.16 -5.74 21.20
N LEU A 139 -16.51 -5.87 20.05
CA LEU A 139 -15.18 -6.44 19.92
C LEU A 139 -14.13 -5.34 20.04
N THR A 140 -13.10 -5.60 20.85
CA THR A 140 -11.89 -4.79 20.90
C THR A 140 -10.83 -5.49 20.05
N PHE A 141 -10.32 -4.80 19.04
CA PHE A 141 -9.16 -5.27 18.29
C PHE A 141 -7.92 -5.16 19.18
N LEU A 142 -7.21 -6.27 19.34
CA LEU A 142 -5.89 -6.31 19.97
C LEU A 142 -4.87 -6.45 18.84
N ASP A 143 -4.15 -5.38 18.54
CA ASP A 143 -3.06 -5.45 17.58
C ASP A 143 -1.84 -6.11 18.24
N THR A 144 -1.48 -7.30 17.75
CA THR A 144 -0.33 -8.09 18.24
C THR A 144 0.89 -7.95 17.32
N THR A 145 0.82 -7.10 16.29
CA THR A 145 1.86 -6.97 15.28
C THR A 145 3.06 -6.09 15.69
N ASN A 146 3.19 -5.72 16.97
CA ASN A 146 4.39 -5.05 17.52
C ASN A 146 5.66 -5.95 17.56
N LYS A 147 5.72 -7.02 16.76
CA LYS A 147 7.01 -7.66 16.45
C LYS A 147 7.62 -6.89 15.30
N ALA A 148 8.68 -6.14 15.60
CA ALA A 148 9.54 -5.55 14.59
C ALA A 148 9.81 -6.58 13.49
N PRO A 149 9.55 -6.26 12.21
CA PRO A 149 9.82 -7.16 11.12
C PRO A 149 11.28 -7.61 11.20
N LYS A 150 11.56 -8.89 10.93
CA LYS A 150 12.94 -9.37 10.83
C LYS A 150 13.66 -8.52 9.79
N LEU A 151 14.77 -7.92 10.20
CA LEU A 151 15.65 -7.09 9.37
C LEU A 151 16.09 -7.94 8.16
N GLY A 152 15.52 -7.65 6.98
CA GLY A 152 15.87 -8.32 5.71
C GLY A 152 14.68 -8.81 4.87
N GLU A 153 13.49 -9.02 5.43
CA GLU A 153 12.33 -9.60 4.72
C GLU A 153 11.07 -8.72 4.73
N ALA A 154 11.17 -7.48 5.19
CA ALA A 154 10.05 -6.53 5.23
C ALA A 154 10.08 -5.61 4.01
N GLY A 155 8.92 -5.38 3.37
CA GLY A 155 8.78 -4.51 2.21
C GLY A 155 7.90 -5.12 1.12
N PHE A 156 7.90 -4.52 -0.06
CA PHE A 156 7.20 -5.01 -1.23
C PHE A 156 8.14 -5.75 -2.18
N VAL A 157 9.40 -5.31 -2.29
CA VAL A 157 10.36 -5.80 -3.30
C VAL A 157 11.55 -6.53 -2.69
N LYS A 158 12.25 -7.36 -3.48
CA LYS A 158 13.45 -8.09 -3.04
C LYS A 158 14.70 -7.20 -2.99
N GLY A 159 15.55 -7.36 -1.98
CA GLY A 159 16.74 -6.51 -1.79
C GLY A 159 18.00 -6.92 -2.53
N VAL A 160 17.92 -7.91 -3.42
CA VAL A 160 19.11 -8.61 -3.94
C VAL A 160 19.74 -7.89 -5.15
N ILE A 161 19.00 -7.01 -5.82
CA ILE A 161 19.47 -6.27 -7.00
C ILE A 161 18.92 -4.83 -7.01
N PRO A 162 19.70 -3.86 -7.52
CA PRO A 162 19.20 -2.51 -7.74
C PRO A 162 18.14 -2.47 -8.85
N TYR A 163 17.19 -1.56 -8.70
CA TYR A 163 16.09 -1.36 -9.64
C TYR A 163 16.44 -0.25 -10.62
N VAL A 164 16.27 -0.49 -11.92
CA VAL A 164 16.47 0.53 -12.94
C VAL A 164 15.12 1.13 -13.30
N VAL A 165 15.00 2.45 -13.15
CA VAL A 165 13.83 3.23 -13.56
C VAL A 165 14.20 3.99 -14.82
N MET A 166 13.42 3.81 -15.88
CA MET A 166 13.57 4.50 -17.16
C MET A 166 12.31 5.29 -17.44
N ASP A 167 12.45 6.39 -18.17
CA ASP A 167 11.34 7.13 -18.75
C ASP A 167 11.05 6.42 -20.07
N ASP A 168 9.90 5.76 -20.24
CA ASP A 168 9.59 5.03 -21.46
C ASP A 168 9.47 6.00 -22.65
N ILE A 169 10.61 6.27 -23.30
CA ILE A 169 10.71 7.06 -24.53
C ILE A 169 11.46 6.20 -25.54
N TYR A 170 10.73 5.30 -26.20
CA TYR A 170 11.15 4.84 -27.52
C TYR A 170 10.59 5.83 -28.53
N ASP A 171 11.44 6.75 -28.98
CA ASP A 171 11.19 7.50 -30.20
C ASP A 171 12.19 7.01 -31.27
N TYR A 172 11.69 6.19 -32.19
CA TYR A 172 12.27 6.04 -33.51
C TYR A 172 11.22 6.55 -34.50
N GLY A 173 11.27 7.85 -34.78
CA GLY A 173 10.44 8.53 -35.77
C GLY A 173 11.08 9.83 -36.24
#